data_AF-A0A537YYX3-F1
#
_entry.id   AF-A0A537YYX3-F1
#
_cell.length_a   1.000
_cell.length_b   1.000
_cell.length_c   1.000
_cell.angle_alpha   90.00
_cell.angle_beta   90.00
_cell.angle_gamma   90.00
#
_symmetry.space_group_name_H-M   'P 1'
#
loop_
_entity.id
_entity.type
_entity.pdbx_description
1 polymer ?
#
loop_
_entity_poly.entity_id
_entity_poly.type
_entity_poly.pdbx_seq_one_letter_code
_entity_poly.pdbx_strand_id
1 'polypeptide(L)'
;KGKDLEVQVGYSHPVLVPQPEGIEFEVPTSTQIVVRGNDKAQVGETAANIRKIRKPEPYKGKGIRYENEYVRKKAGKAAKGGAA
;
A
#
# COMPACT_ATOMS: atom_id res chain seq x y z
N LYS A 1 7.04 3.97 -15.91
CA LYS A 1 6.49 5.13 -16.67
C LYS A 1 5.91 4.63 -17.99
N GLY A 2 4.61 4.37 -18.03
CA GLY A 2 3.91 3.85 -19.22
C GLY A 2 2.87 2.80 -18.84
N LYS A 3 3.25 1.89 -17.92
CA LYS A 3 2.42 0.79 -17.39
C LYS A 3 2.78 0.42 -15.94
N ASP A 4 4.07 0.51 -15.61
CA ASP A 4 4.55 0.19 -14.26
C ASP A 4 4.11 1.20 -13.21
N LEU A 5 3.78 0.69 -12.02
CA LEU A 5 3.39 1.46 -10.86
C LEU A 5 4.63 1.86 -10.04
N GLU A 6 4.81 3.16 -9.85
CA GLU A 6 5.89 3.70 -8.99
C GLU A 6 5.33 4.04 -7.60
N VAL A 7 5.92 3.46 -6.56
CA VAL A 7 5.44 3.58 -5.18
C VAL A 7 6.48 4.29 -4.31
N GLN A 8 6.11 5.47 -3.81
CA GLN A 8 6.94 6.27 -2.89
C GLN A 8 6.39 6.18 -1.47
N VAL A 9 6.94 5.24 -0.68
CA VAL A 9 6.44 4.92 0.68
C VAL A 9 7.42 5.27 1.80
N GLY A 10 8.37 6.17 1.53
CA GLY A 10 9.36 6.63 2.52
C GLY A 10 10.66 5.83 2.54
N TYR A 11 10.93 5.03 1.49
CA TYR A 11 12.27 4.52 1.20
C TYR A 11 13.09 5.58 0.46
N SER A 12 14.42 5.49 0.52
CA SER A 12 15.34 6.42 -0.14
C SER A 12 15.23 6.41 -1.67
N HIS A 13 14.79 5.30 -2.26
CA HIS A 13 14.54 5.14 -3.68
C HIS A 13 13.10 4.70 -3.93
N PRO A 14 12.48 5.13 -5.04
CA PRO A 14 11.14 4.69 -5.41
C PRO A 14 11.13 3.19 -5.71
N VAL A 15 10.04 2.52 -5.32
CA VAL A 15 9.85 1.10 -5.61
C VAL A 15 9.01 0.99 -6.88
N LEU A 16 9.58 0.37 -7.92
CA LEU A 16 8.86 0.08 -9.16
C LEU A 16 8.18 -1.28 -9.06
N VAL A 17 6.89 -1.32 -9.32
CA VAL A 17 6.09 -2.54 -9.44
C VAL A 17 5.74 -2.72 -10.91
N PRO A 18 6.30 -3.74 -11.59
CA PRO A 18 5.99 -3.99 -12.99
C PRO A 18 4.53 -4.41 -13.13
N GLN A 19 3.87 -3.96 -14.19
CA GLN A 19 2.50 -4.38 -14.50
C GLN A 19 2.50 -5.82 -15.03
N PRO A 20 1.86 -6.78 -14.33
CA PRO A 20 1.70 -8.13 -14.85
C PRO A 20 0.75 -8.12 -16.06
N GLU A 21 0.91 -9.06 -16.98
CA GLU A 21 0.01 -9.18 -18.13
C GLU A 21 -1.43 -9.42 -17.67
N GLY A 22 -2.38 -8.69 -18.27
CA GLY A 22 -3.81 -8.82 -17.94
C GLY A 22 -4.26 -8.12 -16.64
N ILE A 23 -3.36 -7.35 -16.00
CA ILE A 23 -3.67 -6.49 -14.86
C ILE A 23 -3.46 -5.03 -15.26
N GLU A 24 -4.36 -4.14 -14.85
CA GLU A 24 -4.25 -2.69 -15.00
C GLU A 24 -4.19 -2.01 -13.63
N PHE A 25 -3.38 -0.97 -13.51
CA PHE A 25 -3.31 -0.12 -12.32
C PHE A 25 -3.99 1.22 -12.59
N GLU A 26 -4.92 1.57 -11.72
CA GLU A 26 -5.56 2.88 -11.71
C GLU A 26 -5.25 3.58 -10.38
N VAL A 27 -4.85 4.84 -10.45
CA VAL A 27 -4.42 5.64 -9.28
C VAL A 27 -5.33 6.87 -9.22
N PRO A 28 -6.55 6.75 -8.66
CA PRO A 28 -7.49 7.87 -8.60
C PRO A 28 -7.02 8.96 -7.66
N THR A 29 -6.30 8.59 -6.60
CA THR A 29 -5.63 9.52 -5.69
C THR A 29 -4.20 9.05 -5.43
N SER A 30 -3.30 9.95 -5.08
CA SER A 30 -1.89 9.59 -4.77
C SER A 30 -1.74 8.56 -3.64
N THR A 31 -2.80 8.30 -2.88
CA THR A 31 -2.81 7.38 -1.74
C THR A 31 -3.68 6.14 -1.95
N GLN A 32 -4.35 6.01 -3.09
CA GLN A 32 -5.20 4.88 -3.43
C GLN A 32 -4.74 4.25 -4.74
N ILE A 33 -4.60 2.92 -4.71
CA ILE A 33 -4.21 2.12 -5.86
C ILE A 33 -5.31 1.11 -6.09
N VAL A 34 -5.91 1.14 -7.27
CA VAL A 34 -6.92 0.19 -7.73
C VAL A 34 -6.25 -0.77 -8.70
N VAL A 35 -6.30 -2.07 -8.37
CA VAL A 35 -5.77 -3.14 -9.23
C VAL A 35 -6.95 -3.79 -9.93
N ARG A 36 -7.05 -3.63 -11.25
CA ARG A 36 -8.06 -4.27 -12.11
C ARG A 36 -7.42 -5.39 -12.91
N GLY A 37 -8.16 -6.42 -13.27
CA GLY A 37 -7.62 -7.48 -14.12
C GLY A 37 -8.62 -8.59 -14.40
N ASN A 38 -8.25 -9.47 -15.33
CA ASN A 38 -9.13 -10.52 -15.83
C ASN A 38 -9.15 -11.76 -14.92
N ASP A 39 -8.06 -12.04 -14.21
CA ASP A 39 -7.94 -13.17 -13.29
C ASP A 39 -7.89 -12.72 -11.82
N LYS A 40 -8.81 -13.25 -11.01
CA LYS A 40 -8.90 -12.98 -9.58
C LYS A 40 -7.66 -13.44 -8.81
N ALA A 41 -7.03 -14.54 -9.20
CA ALA A 41 -5.82 -15.05 -8.54
C ALA A 41 -4.66 -14.08 -8.73
N GLN A 42 -4.39 -13.69 -9.99
CA GLN A 42 -3.33 -12.74 -10.32
C GLN A 42 -3.57 -11.35 -9.72
N VAL A 43 -4.81 -10.85 -9.74
CA VAL A 43 -5.16 -9.58 -9.08
C VAL A 43 -4.88 -9.64 -7.57
N GLY A 44 -5.28 -10.74 -6.92
CA GLY A 44 -5.02 -10.95 -5.50
C GLY A 44 -3.53 -11.03 -5.16
N GLU A 45 -2.76 -11.77 -5.97
CA GLU A 45 -1.31 -11.90 -5.82
C GLU A 45 -0.61 -10.55 -5.98
N THR A 46 -0.98 -9.79 -6.99
CA THR A 46 -0.40 -8.47 -7.28
C THR A 46 -0.71 -7.49 -6.15
N ALA A 47 -1.95 -7.43 -5.69
CA ALA A 47 -2.33 -6.60 -4.54
C ALA A 47 -1.59 -7.02 -3.26
N ALA A 48 -1.40 -8.33 -3.04
CA ALA A 48 -0.62 -8.83 -1.91
C ALA A 48 0.86 -8.45 -2.01
N ASN A 49 1.45 -8.50 -3.21
CA ASN A 49 2.83 -8.10 -3.46
C ASN A 49 3.03 -6.60 -3.20
N ILE A 50 2.10 -5.75 -3.62
CA ILE A 50 2.11 -4.31 -3.31
C ILE A 50 2.04 -4.09 -1.78
N ARG A 51 1.14 -4.79 -1.07
CA ARG A 51 1.04 -4.71 0.41
C ARG A 51 2.31 -5.15 1.13
N LYS A 52 3.07 -6.12 0.58
CA LYS A 52 4.34 -6.59 1.17
C LYS A 52 5.43 -5.50 1.20
N ILE A 53 5.42 -4.55 0.26
CA ILE A 53 6.42 -3.47 0.16
C ILE A 53 6.50 -2.67 1.45
N ARG A 54 5.34 -2.31 2.02
CA ARG A 54 5.25 -1.64 3.31
C ARG A 54 3.96 -2.02 4.03
N LYS A 55 4.05 -3.04 4.88
CA LYS A 55 2.93 -3.51 5.69
C LYS A 55 2.45 -2.42 6.66
N PRO A 56 1.16 -2.40 7.02
CA PRO A 56 0.64 -1.43 7.97
C PRO A 56 1.23 -1.67 9.36
N GLU A 57 1.81 -0.63 9.95
CA GLU A 57 2.46 -0.74 11.26
C GLU A 57 1.46 -0.81 12.43
N PRO A 58 1.78 -1.53 13.53
CA PRO A 58 0.85 -1.75 14.62
C PRO A 58 0.64 -0.53 15.53
N TYR A 59 1.30 0.60 15.32
CA TYR A 59 1.16 1.79 16.18
C TYR A 59 0.29 2.87 15.52
N LYS A 60 0.77 3.49 14.43
CA LYS A 60 0.03 4.54 13.70
C LYS A 60 -0.77 4.01 12.52
N GLY A 61 -0.65 2.72 12.17
CA GLY A 61 -1.33 2.13 11.02
C GLY A 61 -0.81 2.63 9.67
N LYS A 62 0.35 3.30 9.62
CA LYS A 62 0.96 3.75 8.37
C LYS A 62 1.51 2.56 7.59
N GLY A 63 1.31 2.59 6.28
CA GLY A 63 1.67 1.53 5.35
C GLY A 63 0.57 1.34 4.31
N ILE A 64 0.75 0.34 3.45
CA ILE A 64 -0.23 -0.05 2.43
C ILE A 64 -1.19 -1.05 3.08
N ARG A 65 -2.49 -0.75 2.98
CA ARG A 65 -3.57 -1.59 3.51
C ARG A 65 -4.71 -1.66 2.50
N TYR A 66 -5.57 -2.65 2.65
CA TYR A 66 -6.84 -2.65 1.90
C TYR A 66 -7.78 -1.58 2.48
N GLU A 67 -8.72 -1.11 1.66
CA GLU A 67 -9.62 0.02 1.99
C GLU A 67 -10.36 -0.18 3.32
N ASN A 68 -10.81 -1.39 3.59
CA ASN A 68 -11.57 -1.76 4.79
C ASN A 68 -10.80 -2.66 5.77
N GLU A 69 -9.46 -2.66 5.72
CA GLU A 69 -8.64 -3.49 6.62
C GLU A 69 -8.56 -2.90 8.04
N TYR A 70 -9.03 -3.67 9.04
CA TYR A 70 -8.85 -3.32 10.45
C TYR A 70 -7.42 -3.60 10.90
N VAL A 71 -6.64 -2.54 11.14
CA VAL A 71 -5.27 -2.64 11.65
C VAL A 71 -5.30 -2.48 13.18
N ARG A 72 -4.94 -3.54 13.90
CA ARG A 72 -4.84 -3.51 15.37
C ARG A 72 -3.78 -2.50 15.80
N LYS A 73 -4.22 -1.45 16.50
CA LYS A 73 -3.34 -0.45 17.08
C LYS A 73 -2.93 -0.85 18.50
N LYS A 74 -1.63 -0.96 18.74
CA LYS A 74 -1.06 -1.08 20.08
C LYS A 74 -0.88 0.33 20.66
N ALA A 75 -1.10 0.47 21.96
CA ALA A 75 -0.73 1.69 22.66
C ALA A 75 0.78 1.91 22.47
N GLY A 76 1.14 3.04 21.87
CA GLY A 76 2.52 3.48 21.79
C GLY A 76 3.02 3.96 23.16
N LYS A 77 4.16 4.65 23.17
CA LYS A 77 4.66 5.30 24.38
C LYS A 77 3.58 6.26 24.91
N ALA A 78 3.00 5.95 26.07
CA ALA A 78 2.15 6.87 26.81
C ALA A 78 3.04 7.97 27.43
N ALA A 79 3.61 8.82 26.58
CA ALA A 79 4.20 10.07 27.03
C ALA A 79 3.05 11.08 27.13
N LYS A 80 2.70 11.47 28.35
CA LYS A 80 2.20 12.83 28.60
C LYS A 80 3.14 13.80 27.86
N GLY A 81 2.62 14.64 26.97
CA GLY A 81 3.40 15.70 26.33
C GLY A 81 2.74 16.21 25.05
N GLY A 82 2.42 17.51 25.03
CA GLY A 82 1.72 18.25 23.95
C GLY A 82 2.41 18.23 22.58
N ALA A 83 1.89 18.89 21.56
CA ALA A 83 1.29 20.22 21.55
C ALA A 83 0.22 20.34 20.45
N ALA A 84 -0.43 21.51 20.49
CA ALA A 84 -1.45 22.07 19.60
C ALA A 84 -1.22 21.85 18.10
#